data_AF-A0A977KVW6-F1
#
_entry.id   AF-A0A977KVW6-F1
#
_cell.length_a   1.000
_cell.length_b   1.000
_cell.length_c   1.000
_cell.angle_alpha   90.00
_cell.angle_beta   90.00
_cell.angle_gamma   90.00
#
_symmetry.space_group_name_H-M   'P 1'
#
loop_
_entity.id
_entity.type
_entity.pdbx_description
1 polymer ?
#
loop_
_entity_poly.entity_id
_entity_poly.type
_entity_poly.pdbx_seq_one_letter_code
_entity_poly.pdbx_strand_id
1 'polypeptide(L)'
;MNNQLERRAIISPLFLAVLMGIAYDRMLEVAHKSLLSGLIVNGLLLIVTFLLVSMRFFIGNQLYLVSDDFKKLKELAWLYDYFVITGQTICIVFLGKFSSVQANGYSSIGFLQFLLVLYVIDVAWIISLVILSKLFSYFRRPPESIPVKWAFLNTFLIFAIIILNFIVSDLYSTTGLVWLLC
;
A
#
# COMPACT_ATOMS: atom_id res chain seq x y z
N MET A 1 -28.69 -8.37 12.91
CA MET A 1 -27.27 -8.13 13.21
C MET A 1 -26.33 -9.09 12.46
N ASN A 2 -26.57 -10.42 12.43
CA ASN A 2 -25.72 -11.38 11.69
C ASN A 2 -25.56 -11.08 10.18
N ASN A 3 -26.65 -10.76 9.48
CA ASN A 3 -26.59 -10.49 8.04
C ASN A 3 -25.67 -9.31 7.65
N GLN A 4 -25.52 -8.30 8.52
CA GLN A 4 -24.63 -7.16 8.24
C GLN A 4 -23.16 -7.54 8.44
N LEU A 5 -22.86 -8.33 9.48
CA LEU A 5 -21.50 -8.83 9.75
C LEU A 5 -21.01 -9.74 8.62
N GLU A 6 -21.86 -10.66 8.17
CA GLU A 6 -21.57 -11.54 7.04
C GLU A 6 -21.36 -10.76 5.73
N ARG A 7 -22.21 -9.77 5.46
CA ARG A 7 -22.04 -8.87 4.30
C ARG A 7 -20.70 -8.13 4.34
N ARG A 8 -20.31 -7.56 5.49
CA ARG A 8 -19.03 -6.85 5.64
C ARG A 8 -17.83 -7.78 5.42
N ALA A 9 -17.92 -9.01 5.93
CA ALA A 9 -16.88 -10.02 5.82
C ALA A 9 -16.68 -10.54 4.38
N ILE A 10 -17.72 -10.49 3.52
CA ILE A 10 -17.64 -10.96 2.14
C ILE A 10 -17.31 -9.82 1.17
N ILE A 11 -18.02 -8.68 1.30
CA ILE A 11 -17.96 -7.61 0.30
C ILE A 11 -16.60 -6.88 0.34
N SER A 12 -16.07 -6.59 1.53
CA SER A 12 -14.84 -5.79 1.65
C SER A 12 -13.62 -6.52 1.07
N PRO A 13 -13.36 -7.79 1.41
CA PRO A 13 -12.26 -8.56 0.83
C PRO A 13 -12.39 -8.73 -0.69
N LEU A 14 -13.61 -9.02 -1.17
CA LEU A 14 -13.88 -9.20 -2.59
C LEU A 14 -13.62 -7.92 -3.38
N PHE A 15 -14.11 -6.79 -2.88
CA PHE A 15 -13.92 -5.50 -3.52
C PHE A 15 -12.43 -5.13 -3.63
N LEU A 16 -11.65 -5.35 -2.58
CA LEU A 16 -10.21 -5.12 -2.63
C LEU A 16 -9.47 -6.08 -3.55
N ALA A 17 -9.91 -7.34 -3.65
CA ALA A 17 -9.35 -8.29 -4.60
C ALA A 17 -9.55 -7.81 -6.05
N VAL A 18 -10.72 -7.27 -6.36
CA VAL A 18 -10.99 -6.66 -7.69
C VAL A 18 -10.07 -5.46 -7.93
N LEU A 19 -9.94 -4.53 -6.97
CA LEU A 19 -9.04 -3.38 -7.12
C LEU A 19 -7.58 -3.81 -7.30
N MET A 20 -7.13 -4.83 -6.58
CA MET A 20 -5.78 -5.38 -6.74
C MET A 20 -5.58 -6.04 -8.11
N GLY A 21 -6.60 -6.73 -8.64
CA GLY A 21 -6.60 -7.25 -10.00
C GLY A 21 -6.42 -6.14 -11.04
N ILE A 22 -7.13 -5.01 -10.87
CA ILE A 22 -6.97 -3.83 -11.73
C ILE A 22 -5.55 -3.25 -11.61
N ALA A 23 -4.98 -3.21 -10.40
CA ALA A 23 -3.61 -2.73 -10.19
C ALA A 23 -2.58 -3.60 -10.94
N TYR A 24 -2.75 -4.93 -10.92
CA TYR A 24 -1.88 -5.85 -11.65
C TYR A 24 -2.04 -5.77 -13.16
N ASP A 25 -3.27 -5.61 -13.66
CA ASP A 25 -3.53 -5.39 -15.09
C ASP A 25 -2.78 -4.14 -15.59
N ARG A 26 -2.84 -3.04 -14.84
CA ARG A 26 -2.10 -1.81 -15.16
C ARG A 26 -0.59 -1.99 -15.14
N MET A 27 -0.06 -2.71 -14.14
CA MET A 27 1.36 -3.03 -14.09
C MET A 27 1.79 -3.87 -15.30
N LEU A 28 1.01 -4.87 -15.70
CA LEU A 28 1.32 -5.71 -16.87
C LEU A 28 1.31 -4.90 -18.17
N GLU A 29 0.37 -3.97 -18.33
CA GLU A 29 0.33 -3.05 -19.47
C GLU A 29 1.64 -2.24 -19.57
N VAL A 30 2.12 -1.72 -18.45
CA VAL A 30 3.37 -0.95 -18.35
C VAL A 30 4.60 -1.83 -18.57
N ALA A 31 4.58 -3.06 -18.06
CA ALA A 31 5.62 -4.05 -18.25
C ALA A 31 5.81 -4.41 -19.72
N HIS A 32 4.71 -4.70 -20.42
CA HIS A 32 4.71 -5.01 -21.84
C HIS A 32 5.29 -3.86 -22.67
N LYS A 33 4.88 -2.62 -22.39
CA LYS A 33 5.43 -1.42 -23.05
C LYS A 33 6.93 -1.24 -22.80
N SER A 34 7.38 -1.52 -21.58
CA SER A 34 8.80 -1.41 -21.20
C SER A 34 9.66 -2.45 -21.91
N LEU A 35 9.16 -3.70 -22.06
CA LEU A 35 9.83 -4.76 -22.83
C LEU A 35 9.99 -4.39 -24.30
N LEU A 36 8.96 -3.82 -24.94
CA LEU A 36 9.02 -3.38 -26.34
C LEU A 36 10.01 -2.22 -26.55
N SER A 37 10.30 -1.43 -25.52
CA SER A 37 11.20 -0.28 -25.59
C SER A 37 12.68 -0.57 -25.35
N GLY A 38 13.05 -1.83 -25.05
CA GLY A 38 14.45 -2.25 -24.84
C GLY A 38 15.05 -1.92 -23.47
N LEU A 39 14.30 -1.25 -22.58
CA LEU A 39 14.73 -0.91 -21.20
C LEU A 39 14.43 -2.05 -20.22
N ILE A 40 15.01 -3.22 -20.48
CA ILE A 40 14.63 -4.48 -19.83
C ILE A 40 14.98 -4.49 -18.34
N VAL A 41 16.20 -4.10 -17.95
CA VAL A 41 16.68 -4.28 -16.56
C VAL A 41 15.96 -3.33 -15.59
N ASN A 42 15.95 -2.03 -15.87
CA ASN A 42 15.34 -1.03 -14.98
C ASN A 42 13.81 -1.18 -14.93
N GLY A 43 13.18 -1.50 -16.06
CA GLY A 43 11.75 -1.77 -16.12
C GLY A 43 11.36 -3.01 -15.31
N LEU A 44 12.08 -4.13 -15.49
CA LEU A 44 11.84 -5.36 -14.75
C LEU A 44 11.99 -5.16 -13.24
N LEU A 45 12.96 -4.35 -12.83
CA LEU A 45 13.19 -4.04 -11.42
C LEU A 45 12.03 -3.25 -10.81
N LEU A 46 11.54 -2.21 -11.49
CA LEU A 46 10.37 -1.44 -11.05
C LEU A 46 9.11 -2.32 -10.96
N ILE A 47 8.94 -3.27 -11.88
CA ILE A 47 7.82 -4.22 -11.88
C ILE A 47 7.91 -5.17 -10.69
N VAL A 48 9.09 -5.75 -10.43
CA VAL A 48 9.32 -6.64 -9.28
C VAL A 48 9.09 -5.88 -7.97
N THR A 49 9.63 -4.67 -7.84
CA THR A 49 9.40 -3.80 -6.70
C THR A 49 7.91 -3.51 -6.52
N PHE A 50 7.20 -3.13 -7.58
CA PHE A 50 5.76 -2.92 -7.51
C PHE A 50 5.03 -4.16 -7.00
N LEU A 51 5.35 -5.33 -7.56
CA LEU A 51 4.71 -6.60 -7.21
C LEU A 51 4.91 -6.94 -5.73
N LEU A 52 6.13 -6.79 -5.22
CA LEU A 52 6.42 -7.04 -3.80
C LEU A 52 5.69 -6.07 -2.88
N VAL A 53 5.67 -4.77 -3.22
CA VAL A 53 4.96 -3.74 -2.46
C VAL A 53 3.45 -4.00 -2.49
N SER A 54 2.87 -4.23 -3.66
CA SER A 54 1.43 -4.44 -3.82
C SER A 54 0.99 -5.72 -3.12
N MET A 55 1.77 -6.81 -3.22
CA MET A 55 1.51 -8.04 -2.46
C MET A 55 1.55 -7.79 -0.96
N ARG A 56 2.56 -7.06 -0.47
CA ARG A 56 2.68 -6.76 0.95
C ARG A 56 1.47 -5.98 1.47
N PHE A 57 1.07 -4.91 0.79
CA PHE A 57 -0.12 -4.14 1.15
C PHE A 57 -1.40 -4.95 1.01
N PHE A 58 -1.53 -5.74 -0.06
CA PHE A 58 -2.69 -6.60 -0.29
C PHE A 58 -2.86 -7.62 0.83
N ILE A 59 -1.80 -8.37 1.16
CA ILE A 59 -1.83 -9.38 2.21
C ILE A 59 -2.13 -8.73 3.55
N GLY A 60 -1.47 -7.63 3.90
CA GLY A 60 -1.71 -6.90 5.15
C GLY A 60 -3.17 -6.45 5.28
N ASN A 61 -3.71 -5.81 4.23
CA ASN A 61 -5.08 -5.31 4.20
C ASN A 61 -6.11 -6.44 4.20
N GLN A 62 -5.87 -7.53 3.47
CA GLN A 62 -6.76 -8.69 3.48
C GLN A 62 -6.78 -9.40 4.83
N LEU A 63 -5.61 -9.64 5.44
CA LEU A 63 -5.52 -10.22 6.78
C LEU A 63 -6.25 -9.35 7.82
N TYR A 64 -6.10 -8.02 7.70
CA TYR A 64 -6.81 -7.09 8.56
C TYR A 64 -8.33 -7.18 8.40
N LEU A 65 -8.84 -7.15 7.16
CA LEU A 65 -10.27 -7.14 6.87
C LEU A 65 -10.98 -8.47 7.17
N VAL A 66 -10.27 -9.58 7.08
CA VAL A 66 -10.82 -10.91 7.38
C VAL A 66 -10.76 -11.21 8.89
N SER A 67 -9.98 -10.45 9.66
CA SER A 67 -9.87 -10.63 11.11
C SER A 67 -11.21 -10.51 11.83
N ASP A 68 -11.37 -11.30 12.90
CA ASP A 68 -12.62 -11.29 13.67
C ASP A 68 -12.82 -9.99 14.46
N ASP A 69 -11.72 -9.31 14.80
CA ASP A 69 -11.76 -8.01 15.46
C ASP A 69 -12.33 -6.93 14.53
N PHE A 70 -11.94 -6.95 13.26
CA PHE A 70 -12.45 -6.00 12.26
C PHE A 70 -13.96 -6.16 12.05
N LYS A 71 -14.46 -7.40 11.99
CA LYS A 71 -15.90 -7.68 11.82
C LYS A 71 -16.72 -7.11 12.98
N LYS A 72 -16.17 -7.14 14.21
CA LYS A 72 -16.84 -6.70 15.44
C LYS A 72 -16.76 -5.20 15.68
N LEU A 73 -16.09 -4.44 14.81
CA LEU A 73 -16.01 -2.99 14.93
C LEU A 73 -17.40 -2.33 14.83
N LYS A 74 -17.57 -1.25 15.58
CA LYS A 74 -18.72 -0.34 15.41
C LYS A 74 -18.72 0.24 13.99
N GLU A 75 -19.90 0.56 13.49
CA GLU A 75 -20.10 0.91 12.06
C GLU A 75 -19.21 2.06 11.59
N LEU A 76 -19.04 3.11 12.39
CA LEU A 76 -18.20 4.26 12.04
C LEU A 76 -16.70 3.90 11.99
N ALA A 77 -16.22 3.09 12.94
CA ALA A 77 -14.83 2.63 12.95
C ALA A 77 -14.56 1.70 11.77
N TRP A 78 -15.50 0.81 11.47
CA TRP A 78 -15.44 -0.08 10.31
C TRP A 78 -15.41 0.71 8.99
N LEU A 79 -16.30 1.70 8.82
CA LEU A 79 -16.35 2.55 7.62
C LEU A 79 -15.04 3.32 7.43
N TYR A 80 -14.53 3.92 8.50
CA TYR A 80 -13.26 4.66 8.45
C TYR A 80 -12.11 3.78 7.94
N ASP A 81 -11.92 2.61 8.56
CA ASP A 81 -10.86 1.68 8.19
C ASP A 81 -11.05 1.18 6.75
N TYR A 82 -12.28 0.85 6.35
CA TYR A 82 -12.60 0.43 4.99
C TYR A 82 -12.28 1.50 3.94
N PHE A 83 -12.64 2.77 4.20
CA PHE A 83 -12.35 3.86 3.27
C PHE A 83 -10.86 4.14 3.14
N VAL A 84 -10.11 4.12 4.24
CA VAL A 84 -8.67 4.34 4.21
C VAL A 84 -7.97 3.23 3.42
N ILE A 85 -8.28 1.97 3.70
CA ILE A 85 -7.71 0.81 2.99
C ILE A 85 -8.08 0.84 1.50
N THR A 86 -9.33 1.19 1.19
CA THR A 86 -9.77 1.37 -0.20
C THR A 86 -8.96 2.47 -0.90
N GLY A 87 -8.77 3.62 -0.23
CA GLY A 87 -7.95 4.72 -0.74
C GLY A 87 -6.51 4.31 -1.01
N GLN A 88 -5.87 3.59 -0.08
CA GLN A 88 -4.54 3.04 -0.27
C GLN A 88 -4.48 2.09 -1.49
N THR A 89 -5.49 1.24 -1.65
CA THR A 89 -5.55 0.29 -2.77
C THR A 89 -5.74 1.02 -4.11
N ILE A 90 -6.54 2.08 -4.13
CA ILE A 90 -6.65 2.97 -5.30
C ILE A 90 -5.31 3.63 -5.61
N CYS A 91 -4.58 4.11 -4.60
CA CYS A 91 -3.22 4.62 -4.79
C CYS A 91 -2.29 3.55 -5.39
N ILE A 92 -2.37 2.28 -4.98
CA ILE A 92 -1.59 1.18 -5.57
C ILE A 92 -1.94 0.98 -7.06
N VAL A 93 -3.21 1.09 -7.46
CA VAL A 93 -3.60 1.05 -8.88
C VAL A 93 -2.88 2.14 -9.67
N PHE A 94 -2.79 3.36 -9.12
CA PHE A 94 -2.05 4.46 -9.75
C PHE A 94 -0.54 4.22 -9.75
N LEU A 95 0.02 3.66 -8.68
CA LEU A 95 1.44 3.29 -8.62
C LEU A 95 1.81 2.33 -9.77
N GLY A 96 0.90 1.44 -10.15
CA GLY A 96 1.08 0.54 -11.30
C GLY A 96 1.37 1.29 -12.61
N LYS A 97 0.79 2.49 -12.79
CA LYS A 97 1.01 3.35 -13.96
C LYS A 97 2.41 3.98 -13.98
N PHE A 98 3.01 4.20 -12.81
CA PHE A 98 4.34 4.82 -12.65
C PHE A 98 5.48 3.79 -12.63
N SER A 99 5.18 2.49 -12.85
CA SER A 99 6.17 1.41 -12.91
C SER A 99 6.98 1.37 -14.23
N SER A 100 7.12 2.50 -14.93
CA SER A 100 7.90 2.65 -16.17
C SER A 100 8.91 3.80 -16.07
N VAL A 101 10.11 3.57 -16.59
CA VAL A 101 11.19 4.57 -16.67
C VAL A 101 10.79 5.75 -17.56
N GLN A 102 10.04 5.51 -18.64
CA GLN A 102 9.54 6.56 -19.53
C GLN A 102 8.44 7.41 -18.86
N ALA A 103 7.62 6.81 -18.01
CA ALA A 103 6.63 7.54 -17.21
C ALA A 103 7.27 8.36 -16.08
N ASN A 104 8.38 7.88 -15.51
CA ASN A 104 9.12 8.61 -14.48
C ASN A 104 9.96 9.76 -15.04
N GLY A 105 10.45 9.69 -16.28
CA GLY A 105 11.29 10.74 -16.89
C GLY A 105 10.58 12.08 -17.16
N TYR A 106 9.24 12.09 -17.23
CA TYR A 106 8.43 13.30 -17.49
C TYR A 106 7.54 13.69 -16.30
N SER A 107 7.59 12.95 -15.19
CA SER A 107 6.73 13.15 -14.03
C SER A 107 7.45 13.92 -12.91
N SER A 108 6.79 14.91 -12.30
CA SER A 108 7.31 15.60 -11.11
C SER A 108 7.32 14.71 -9.86
N ILE A 109 6.55 13.63 -9.86
CA ILE A 109 6.44 12.64 -8.78
C ILE A 109 6.72 11.28 -9.38
N GLY A 110 7.85 10.67 -9.05
CA GLY A 110 8.17 9.33 -9.52
C GLY A 110 7.68 8.23 -8.60
N PHE A 111 7.95 7.00 -9.03
CA PHE A 111 7.57 5.78 -8.34
C PHE A 111 7.91 5.78 -6.83
N LEU A 112 9.12 6.23 -6.48
CA LEU A 112 9.61 6.23 -5.10
C LEU A 112 8.90 7.26 -4.21
N GLN A 113 8.61 8.45 -4.75
CA GLN A 113 7.85 9.46 -4.01
C GLN A 113 6.42 8.98 -3.76
N PHE A 114 5.81 8.33 -4.75
CA PHE A 114 4.48 7.77 -4.61
C PHE A 114 4.44 6.60 -3.59
N LEU A 115 5.48 5.77 -3.58
CA LEU A 115 5.67 4.71 -2.59
C LEU A 115 5.84 5.29 -1.17
N LEU A 116 6.61 6.36 -1.01
CA LEU A 116 6.79 7.04 0.27
C LEU A 116 5.47 7.61 0.78
N VAL A 117 4.69 8.25 -0.09
CA VAL A 117 3.34 8.75 0.25
C VAL A 117 2.44 7.62 0.74
N LEU A 118 2.45 6.46 0.08
CA LEU A 118 1.70 5.28 0.51
C LEU A 118 2.10 4.83 1.93
N TYR A 119 3.39 4.73 2.23
CA TYR A 119 3.85 4.36 3.57
C TYR A 119 3.48 5.41 4.63
N VAL A 120 3.56 6.70 4.30
CA VAL A 120 3.16 7.78 5.21
C VAL A 120 1.67 7.71 5.51
N ILE A 121 0.83 7.50 4.50
CA ILE A 121 -0.62 7.33 4.66
C ILE A 121 -0.92 6.13 5.56
N ASP A 122 -0.21 5.02 5.39
CA ASP A 122 -0.40 3.83 6.23
C ASP A 122 0.00 4.05 7.70
N VAL A 123 1.16 4.65 7.94
CA VAL A 123 1.60 4.99 9.31
C VAL A 123 0.63 5.99 9.95
N ALA A 124 0.21 7.01 9.20
CA ALA A 124 -0.76 8.00 9.66
C ALA A 124 -2.11 7.36 9.99
N TRP A 125 -2.57 6.41 9.18
CA TRP A 125 -3.76 5.62 9.47
C TRP A 125 -3.62 4.89 10.80
N ILE A 126 -2.55 4.11 11.02
CA ILE A 126 -2.38 3.36 12.27
C ILE A 126 -2.29 4.28 13.48
N ILE A 127 -1.57 5.40 13.37
CA ILE A 127 -1.51 6.42 14.44
C ILE A 127 -2.91 6.98 14.72
N SER A 128 -3.69 7.28 13.67
CA SER A 128 -5.07 7.74 13.83
C SER A 128 -5.93 6.71 14.57
N LEU A 129 -5.72 5.40 14.38
CA LEU A 129 -6.44 4.36 15.11
C LEU A 129 -6.14 4.44 16.62
N VAL A 130 -4.87 4.63 16.97
CA VAL A 130 -4.43 4.75 18.37
C VAL A 130 -5.03 6.00 19.01
N ILE A 131 -5.04 7.13 18.30
CA ILE A 131 -5.60 8.39 18.80
C ILE A 131 -7.12 8.30 18.94
N LEU A 132 -7.82 7.89 17.88
CA LEU A 132 -9.28 7.83 17.84
C LEU A 132 -9.83 6.83 18.86
N SER A 133 -9.15 5.68 19.06
CA SER A 133 -9.56 4.69 20.06
C SER A 133 -9.43 5.17 21.51
N LYS A 134 -8.53 6.12 21.78
CA LYS A 134 -8.40 6.78 23.10
C LYS A 134 -9.39 7.92 23.29
N LEU A 135 -9.62 8.71 22.25
CA LEU A 135 -10.43 9.93 22.34
C LEU A 135 -11.94 9.69 22.20
N PHE A 136 -12.36 8.72 21.39
CA PHE A 136 -13.77 8.53 21.04
C PHE A 136 -14.28 7.13 21.38
N SER A 137 -15.35 7.06 22.18
CA SER A 137 -16.00 5.81 22.58
C SER A 137 -16.57 5.00 21.40
N TYR A 138 -16.83 5.66 20.26
CA TYR A 138 -17.27 5.02 19.01
C TYR A 138 -16.14 4.31 18.25
N PHE A 139 -14.88 4.67 18.50
CA PHE A 139 -13.70 4.08 17.85
C PHE A 139 -12.90 3.17 18.79
N ARG A 140 -13.44 2.90 19.99
CA ARG A 140 -12.80 2.05 20.98
C ARG A 140 -12.68 0.63 20.44
N ARG A 141 -11.44 0.15 20.39
CA ARG A 141 -11.05 -1.16 19.85
C ARG A 141 -10.01 -1.79 20.78
N PRO A 142 -9.91 -3.13 20.86
CA PRO A 142 -8.87 -3.77 21.66
C PRO A 142 -7.48 -3.42 21.10
N PRO A 143 -6.47 -3.20 21.96
CA PRO A 143 -5.13 -2.80 21.51
C PRO A 143 -4.51 -3.78 20.51
N GLU A 144 -4.83 -5.07 20.65
CA GLU A 144 -4.33 -6.16 19.80
C GLU A 144 -4.86 -6.10 18.37
N SER A 145 -6.03 -5.49 18.16
CA SER A 145 -6.60 -5.31 16.82
C SER A 145 -5.89 -4.22 16.01
N ILE A 146 -5.03 -3.41 16.63
CA ILE A 146 -4.31 -2.35 15.92
C ILE A 146 -3.01 -2.95 15.36
N PRO A 147 -2.77 -2.89 14.04
CA PRO A 147 -1.60 -3.48 13.41
C PRO A 147 -0.32 -2.67 13.65
N VAL A 148 0.03 -2.37 14.90
CA VAL A 148 1.17 -1.49 15.25
C VAL A 148 2.50 -2.01 14.71
N LYS A 149 2.68 -3.33 14.61
CA LYS A 149 3.86 -3.95 13.99
C LYS A 149 4.07 -3.50 12.54
N TRP A 150 2.97 -3.28 11.80
CA TRP A 150 3.02 -2.77 10.43
C TRP A 150 3.45 -1.30 10.38
N ALA A 151 3.00 -0.47 11.33
CA ALA A 151 3.46 0.92 11.43
C ALA A 151 4.96 1.00 11.68
N PHE A 152 5.52 0.17 12.57
CA PHE A 152 6.96 0.12 12.79
C PHE A 152 7.74 -0.26 11.52
N LEU A 153 7.30 -1.30 10.83
CA LEU A 153 7.93 -1.73 9.57
C LEU A 153 7.84 -0.65 8.49
N ASN A 154 6.68 0.00 8.33
CA ASN A 154 6.51 1.10 7.36
C ASN A 154 7.33 2.33 7.72
N THR A 155 7.41 2.66 9.01
CA THR A 155 8.26 3.75 9.50
C THR A 155 9.74 3.48 9.20
N PHE A 156 10.21 2.26 9.46
CA PHE A 156 11.57 1.84 9.11
C PHE A 156 11.85 1.99 7.61
N LEU A 157 10.91 1.54 6.75
CA LEU A 157 11.05 1.67 5.30
C LEU A 157 11.04 3.12 4.82
N ILE A 158 10.24 4.01 5.44
CA ILE A 158 10.29 5.45 5.16
C ILE A 158 11.69 5.99 5.45
N PHE A 159 12.25 5.69 6.62
CA PHE A 159 13.61 6.13 6.97
C PHE A 159 14.65 5.56 6.02
N ALA A 160 14.53 4.28 5.64
CA ALA A 160 15.43 3.67 4.66
C ALA A 160 15.38 4.40 3.30
N ILE A 161 14.18 4.70 2.78
CA ILE A 161 14.00 5.47 1.52
C ILE A 161 14.64 6.85 1.63
N ILE A 162 14.41 7.55 2.74
CA ILE A 162 14.97 8.89 2.96
C ILE A 162 16.50 8.84 3.03
N ILE A 163 17.07 7.92 3.81
CA ILE A 163 18.53 7.77 3.94
C ILE A 163 19.16 7.42 2.59
N LEU A 164 18.55 6.49 1.84
CA LEU A 164 19.03 6.14 0.51
C LEU A 164 18.99 7.35 -0.44
N ASN A 165 17.94 8.18 -0.38
CA ASN A 165 17.84 9.42 -1.16
C ASN A 165 19.00 10.39 -0.89
N PHE A 166 19.48 10.45 0.36
CA PHE A 166 20.62 11.28 0.72
C PHE A 166 21.98 10.69 0.30
N ILE A 167 22.09 9.35 0.21
CA ILE A 167 23.35 8.66 -0.09
C ILE A 167 23.55 8.47 -1.60
N VAL A 168 22.48 8.20 -2.34
CA VAL A 168 22.53 7.88 -3.77
C VAL A 168 22.04 9.08 -4.56
N SER A 169 22.95 9.76 -5.26
CA SER A 169 22.65 10.91 -6.12
C SER A 169 21.71 10.59 -7.28
N ASP A 170 21.57 9.30 -7.62
CA ASP A 170 20.64 8.79 -8.62
C ASP A 170 19.80 7.64 -8.04
N LEU A 171 18.73 8.00 -7.33
CA LEU A 171 17.74 7.07 -6.75
C LEU A 171 17.08 6.13 -7.78
N TYR A 172 17.14 6.49 -9.06
CA TYR A 172 16.67 5.66 -10.16
C TYR A 172 17.76 4.71 -10.69
N SER A 173 18.98 4.77 -10.16
CA SER A 173 19.99 3.76 -10.42
C SER A 173 19.57 2.44 -9.77
N THR A 174 19.66 1.37 -10.57
CA THR A 174 19.33 -0.03 -10.26
C THR A 174 19.79 -0.51 -8.88
N THR A 175 20.89 0.03 -8.37
CA THR A 175 21.47 -0.30 -7.07
C THR A 175 20.67 0.22 -5.88
N GLY A 176 20.08 1.42 -5.97
CA GLY A 176 19.34 2.01 -4.85
C GLY A 176 18.07 1.23 -4.52
N LEU A 177 17.29 0.88 -5.54
CA LEU A 177 16.03 0.14 -5.39
C LEU A 177 16.22 -1.31 -4.90
N VAL A 178 17.33 -1.97 -5.25
CA VAL A 178 17.64 -3.35 -4.82
C VAL A 178 18.00 -3.40 -3.33
N TRP A 179 18.86 -2.48 -2.87
CA TRP A 179 19.30 -2.45 -1.46
C TRP A 179 18.18 -2.15 -0.47
N LEU A 180 17.05 -1.61 -0.93
CA LEU A 180 15.97 -1.16 -0.06
C LEU A 180 14.86 -2.20 0.14
N LEU A 181 14.80 -3.20 -0.73
CA LEU A 181 13.68 -4.15 -0.82
C LEU A 181 14.10 -5.62 -0.85
N CYS A 182 15.42 -5.91 -0.92
CA CYS A 182 16.04 -7.20 -0.65
C CYS A 182 16.75 -7.16 0.71
#